data_AF-T1DDY2-F1
#
_entry.id   AF-T1DDY2-F1
#
_cell.length_a   1.000
_cell.length_b   1.000
_cell.length_c   1.000
_cell.angle_alpha   90.00
_cell.angle_beta   90.00
_cell.angle_gamma   90.00
#
_symmetry.space_group_name_H-M   'P 1'
#
loop_
_entity.id
_entity.type
_entity.pdbx_description
1 polymer ?
#
loop_
_entity_poly.entity_id
_entity_poly.type
_entity_poly.pdbx_seq_one_letter_code
_entity_poly.pdbx_strand_id
1 'polypeptide(L)'
;GRVIEIFGPESSGKTTLTLQAIAEVHKRGGIAAFIDAEHALDLGYARKLGVKTEDLLISQPDTGEQALEIAETLVRSGSIDLV
;
A
#
# COMPACT_ATOMS: atom_id res chain seq x y z
N GLY A 1 -6.34 -12.55 -0.88
CA GLY A 1 -7.60 -12.22 -0.17
C GLY A 1 -7.63 -12.72 1.27
N ARG A 2 -6.66 -12.34 2.08
CA ARG A 2 -6.67 -12.46 3.55
C ARG A 2 -6.26 -11.09 4.09
N VAL A 3 -6.64 -10.78 5.33
CA VAL A 3 -6.16 -9.58 6.03
C VAL A 3 -4.89 -9.95 6.79
N ILE A 4 -3.89 -9.06 6.76
CA ILE A 4 -2.62 -9.19 7.48
C ILE A 4 -2.43 -7.92 8.30
N GLU A 5 -2.07 -8.07 9.56
CA GLU A 5 -1.71 -6.96 10.45
C GLU A 5 -0.20 -7.00 10.72
N ILE A 6 0.46 -5.85 10.52
CA ILE A 6 1.87 -5.65 10.85
C ILE A 6 1.93 -4.52 11.88
N PHE A 7 2.19 -4.85 13.14
CA PHE A 7 2.27 -3.89 14.24
C PHE A 7 3.65 -3.88 14.90
N GLY A 8 3.96 -2.79 15.60
CA GLY A 8 5.24 -2.62 16.29
C GLY A 8 5.61 -1.15 16.52
N PRO A 9 6.71 -0.88 17.25
CA PRO A 9 7.14 0.47 17.62
C PRO A 9 7.38 1.40 16.42
N GLU A 10 7.44 2.71 16.67
CA GLU A 10 7.90 3.67 15.67
C GLU A 10 9.29 3.28 15.15
N SER A 11 9.53 3.50 13.86
CA SER A 11 10.79 3.14 13.18
C SER A 11 11.18 1.65 13.22
N SER A 12 10.26 0.73 13.58
CA SER A 12 10.54 -0.72 13.55
C SER A 12 10.59 -1.34 12.15
N GLY A 13 10.34 -0.55 11.10
CA GLY A 13 10.40 -1.00 9.70
C GLY A 13 9.07 -1.48 9.11
N LYS A 14 7.92 -1.27 9.78
CA LYS A 14 6.58 -1.66 9.30
C LYS A 14 6.34 -1.23 7.85
N THR A 15 6.45 0.07 7.58
CA THR A 15 6.24 0.64 6.24
C THR A 15 7.27 0.13 5.23
N THR A 16 8.52 -0.10 5.67
CA THR A 16 9.55 -0.69 4.79
C THR A 16 9.18 -2.10 4.36
N LEU A 17 8.67 -2.92 5.29
CA LEU A 17 8.19 -4.28 4.99
C LEU A 17 6.99 -4.24 4.05
N THR A 18 6.03 -3.34 4.27
CA THR A 18 4.88 -3.14 3.37
C THR A 18 5.32 -2.75 1.96
N LEU A 19 6.26 -1.80 1.83
CA LEU A 19 6.80 -1.38 0.53
C LEU A 19 7.58 -2.49 -0.18
N GLN A 20 8.28 -3.37 0.54
CA GLN A 20 8.91 -4.55 -0.04
C GLN A 20 7.87 -5.55 -0.57
N ALA A 21 6.75 -5.76 0.14
CA ALA A 21 5.66 -6.60 -0.34
C ALA A 21 5.05 -6.05 -1.64
N ILE A 22 4.85 -4.73 -1.71
CA ILE A 22 4.38 -4.03 -2.93
C ILE A 22 5.39 -4.19 -4.07
N ALA A 23 6.68 -4.02 -3.81
CA ALA A 23 7.72 -4.22 -4.83
C ALA A 23 7.69 -5.65 -5.39
N GLU A 24 7.48 -6.67 -4.56
CA GLU A 24 7.34 -8.06 -5.00
C GLU A 24 6.07 -8.31 -5.84
N VAL A 25 4.95 -7.65 -5.53
CA VAL A 25 3.73 -7.68 -6.37
C VAL A 25 4.02 -7.06 -7.74
N HIS A 26 4.63 -5.87 -7.76
CA HIS A 26 4.96 -5.18 -9.01
C HIS A 26 5.97 -5.95 -9.88
N LYS A 27 6.93 -6.67 -9.27
CA LYS A 27 7.87 -7.56 -9.98
C LYS A 27 7.18 -8.70 -10.70
N ARG A 28 6.05 -9.18 -10.16
CA ARG A 28 5.23 -10.24 -10.76
C ARG A 28 4.20 -9.70 -11.78
N GLY A 29 4.21 -8.39 -12.04
CA GLY A 29 3.26 -7.74 -12.92
C GLY A 29 1.88 -7.52 -12.30
N GLY A 30 1.75 -7.70 -10.98
CA GLY A 30 0.52 -7.41 -10.26
C GLY A 30 0.36 -5.93 -9.96
N ILE A 31 -0.85 -5.56 -9.53
CA ILE A 31 -1.25 -4.18 -9.23
C ILE A 31 -1.38 -4.03 -7.72
N ALA A 32 -0.76 -2.99 -7.16
CA ALA A 32 -0.90 -2.64 -5.76
C ALA A 32 -1.57 -1.26 -5.58
N ALA A 33 -2.28 -1.12 -4.47
CA ALA A 33 -2.75 0.15 -3.96
C ALA A 33 -2.14 0.42 -2.57
N PHE A 34 -2.07 1.69 -2.19
CA PHE A 34 -1.61 2.13 -0.87
C PHE A 34 -2.55 3.22 -0.36
N ILE A 35 -3.16 2.97 0.80
CA ILE A 35 -4.02 3.94 1.48
C ILE A 35 -3.19 4.63 2.56
N ASP A 36 -2.71 5.81 2.25
CA ASP A 36 -1.82 6.62 3.10
C ASP A 36 -2.63 7.51 4.04
N ALA A 37 -3.18 6.92 5.11
CA ALA A 37 -3.90 7.66 6.14
C ALA A 37 -2.98 8.54 7.03
N GLU A 38 -1.66 8.30 7.02
CA GLU A 38 -0.69 9.06 7.82
C GLU A 38 -0.05 10.22 7.02
N HIS A 39 -0.33 10.32 5.72
CA HIS A 39 0.23 11.34 4.82
C HIS A 39 1.78 11.37 4.87
N ALA A 40 2.39 10.21 5.10
CA ALA A 40 3.82 10.08 5.44
C ALA A 40 4.60 9.27 4.39
N LEU A 41 3.97 8.85 3.29
CA LEU A 41 4.63 8.05 2.27
C LEU A 41 5.69 8.85 1.50
N ASP A 42 6.95 8.43 1.61
CA ASP A 42 8.05 8.92 0.77
C ASP A 42 8.18 8.09 -0.52
N LEU A 43 7.74 8.67 -1.64
CA LEU A 43 7.83 8.06 -2.96
C LEU A 43 9.29 7.83 -3.43
N GLY A 44 10.21 8.71 -3.04
CA GLY A 44 11.63 8.54 -3.36
C GLY A 44 12.23 7.34 -2.65
N TYR A 45 11.88 7.12 -1.39
CA TYR A 45 12.26 5.93 -0.63
C TYR A 45 11.61 4.67 -1.20
N ALA A 46 10.30 4.69 -1.47
CA ALA A 46 9.59 3.56 -2.08
C ALA A 46 10.23 3.12 -3.41
N ARG A 47 10.62 4.07 -4.27
CA ARG A 47 11.30 3.77 -5.53
C ARG A 47 12.66 3.10 -5.30
N LYS A 48 13.44 3.55 -4.32
CA LYS A 48 14.72 2.90 -3.95
C LYS A 48 14.53 1.47 -3.47
N LEU A 49 13.38 1.15 -2.88
CA LEU A 49 13.00 -0.20 -2.45
C LEU A 49 12.48 -1.09 -3.59
N GLY A 50 12.34 -0.56 -4.81
CA GLY A 50 11.90 -1.31 -5.99
C GLY A 50 10.39 -1.20 -6.28
N VAL A 51 9.68 -0.30 -5.60
CA VAL A 51 8.29 0.00 -5.93
C VAL A 51 8.23 0.80 -7.23
N LYS A 52 7.49 0.31 -8.23
CA LYS A 52 7.03 1.08 -9.40
C LYS A 52 6.02 2.15 -8.96
N THR A 53 6.52 3.29 -8.51
CA THR A 53 5.71 4.37 -7.92
C THR A 53 4.68 4.98 -8.87
N GLU A 54 4.97 4.93 -10.16
CA GLU A 54 4.13 5.38 -11.27
C GLU A 54 2.90 4.48 -11.49
N ASP A 55 3.01 3.21 -11.10
CA ASP A 55 1.95 2.21 -11.22
C ASP A 55 1.21 2.00 -9.88
N LEU A 56 1.72 2.58 -8.78
CA LEU A 56 1.13 2.45 -7.44
C LEU A 56 -0.11 3.34 -7.34
N LEU A 57 -1.27 2.74 -7.10
CA LEU A 57 -2.48 3.51 -6.80
C LEU A 57 -2.39 4.05 -5.38
N ILE A 58 -2.41 5.38 -5.21
CA ILE A 58 -2.29 6.01 -3.90
C ILE A 58 -3.58 6.76 -3.58
N SER A 59 -4.09 6.56 -2.37
CA SER A 59 -5.19 7.34 -1.80
C SER A 59 -4.77 7.95 -0.47
N GLN A 60 -5.12 9.21 -0.26
CA GLN A 60 -4.93 9.94 0.99
C GLN A 60 -6.32 10.35 1.51
N PRO A 61 -6.94 9.51 2.34
CA PRO A 61 -8.29 9.76 2.83
C PRO A 61 -8.29 10.76 3.99
N ASP A 62 -9.37 11.54 4.10
CA ASP A 62 -9.62 12.49 5.18
C ASP A 62 -10.08 11.79 6.47
N THR A 63 -10.70 10.60 6.37
CA THR A 63 -11.23 9.83 7.50
C THR A 63 -10.97 8.33 7.41
N GLY A 64 -11.07 7.63 8.54
CA GLY A 64 -10.95 6.18 8.59
C GLY A 64 -12.07 5.46 7.85
N GLU A 65 -13.29 6.00 7.88
CA GLU A 65 -14.43 5.47 7.13
C GLU A 65 -14.18 5.56 5.62
N GLN A 66 -13.67 6.70 5.14
CA GLN A 66 -13.31 6.87 3.74
C GLN A 66 -12.19 5.92 3.33
N ALA A 67 -11.17 5.73 4.18
CA ALA A 67 -10.11 4.76 3.95
C ALA A 67 -10.67 3.34 3.74
N LEU A 68 -11.63 2.93 4.56
CA LEU A 68 -12.26 1.62 4.48
C LEU A 68 -13.17 1.47 3.25
N GLU A 69 -13.94 2.50 2.88
CA GLU A 69 -14.76 2.50 1.66
C GLU A 69 -13.91 2.36 0.39
N ILE A 70 -12.76 3.04 0.36
CA ILE A 70 -11.78 2.93 -0.74
C ILE A 70 -11.20 1.51 -0.76
N ALA A 71 -10.77 0.97 0.37
CA ALA A 71 -10.29 -0.41 0.46
C ALA A 71 -11.33 -1.42 -0.03
N GLU A 72 -12.60 -1.28 0.38
CA GLU A 72 -13.70 -2.14 -0.08
C GLU A 72 -13.88 -2.05 -1.60
N THR A 73 -13.90 -0.84 -2.15
CA THR A 73 -14.07 -0.61 -3.59
C THR A 73 -12.95 -1.26 -4.39
N LEU A 74 -11.69 -1.08 -3.96
CA LEU A 74 -10.52 -1.66 -4.61
C LEU A 74 -10.54 -3.19 -4.56
N VAL A 75 -10.86 -3.78 -3.41
CA VAL A 75 -10.96 -5.24 -3.26
C VAL A 75 -12.11 -5.81 -4.12
N ARG A 76 -13.26 -5.14 -4.16
CA ARG A 76 -14.42 -5.57 -4.98
C ARG A 76 -14.15 -5.50 -6.47
N SER A 77 -13.24 -4.64 -6.93
CA SER A 77 -12.89 -4.53 -8.35
C SER A 77 -12.28 -5.84 -8.90
N GLY A 78 -11.65 -6.66 -8.05
CA GLY A 78 -10.95 -7.88 -8.44
C GLY A 78 -9.64 -7.64 -9.20
N SER A 79 -9.27 -6.38 -9.45
CA SER A 79 -8.12 -5.98 -10.26
C SER A 79 -6.87 -5.65 -9.45
N ILE A 80 -6.96 -5.61 -8.12
CA ILE A 80 -5.87 -5.25 -7.21
C ILE A 80 -5.38 -6.49 -6.45
N ASP A 81 -4.09 -6.79 -6.57
CA ASP A 81 -3.46 -7.96 -5.94
C ASP A 81 -3.11 -7.71 -4.46
N LEU A 82 -2.80 -6.46 -4.11
CA LEU A 82 -2.46 -6.01 -2.76
C LEU A 82 -2.97 -4.59 -2.51
N VAL A 83 -3.69 -4.38 -1.42
CA VAL A 83 -4.11 -3.08 -0.89
C VAL A 83 -3.43 -2.87 0.46
#